data_AF-A0A7R9YKG1-F1
#
_entry.id   AF-A0A7R9YKG1-F1
#
_cell.length_a   1.000
_cell.length_b   1.000
_cell.length_c   1.000
_cell.angle_alpha   90.00
_cell.angle_beta   90.00
_cell.angle_gamma   90.00
#
_symmetry.space_group_name_H-M   'P 1'
#
loop_
_entity.id
_entity.type
_entity.pdbx_description
1 polymer ?
#
loop_
_entity_poly.entity_id
_entity_poly.type
_entity_poly.pdbx_seq_one_letter_code
_entity_poly.pdbx_strand_id
1 'polypeptide(L)'
;IPLRIAVVCGVALASGANADRGASSIARVRGPRLVPAPSRDAVRLAVRPQLRDGSLLLALRGGGPSIVGEAWGKLTARVLRPLALKMSSTFKRLDPRARVIVIFVLGLTAGALVSSSAESFEIFNTVDDVPGKYFRQQREIPCVVVTVTDGDTMRVMHTPLLSGPRRAIAERVRPRAGKHGPKLSESTMQVRLAAIDTPEVAKFGKPAQPFGNEAKAYVQKRLLGRRIRVKLLSRDQYGRAVASVKYQRGLAPLRSDLGEDLLSDGLAVVYRQGGAQYDSADGVQKWNRIEARAKAQGRGVWAGGKGGGALELPSEYKARMRARATAVVGRT
;
A
#
# COMPACT_ATOMS: atom_id res chain seq x y z
N ILE A 1 9.12 -52.46 1.66
CA ILE A 1 7.72 -52.95 1.89
C ILE A 1 7.02 -51.87 2.73
N PRO A 2 5.85 -51.37 2.31
CA PRO A 2 5.67 -49.93 2.05
C PRO A 2 5.02 -49.11 3.17
N LEU A 3 5.38 -47.82 3.21
CA LEU A 3 4.62 -46.76 3.85
C LEU A 3 3.26 -46.59 3.12
N ARG A 4 2.17 -46.72 3.87
CA ARG A 4 0.82 -46.31 3.46
C ARG A 4 0.56 -44.90 3.98
N ILE A 5 0.49 -43.91 3.09
CA ILE A 5 -0.09 -42.59 3.39
C ILE A 5 -1.53 -42.63 2.85
N ALA A 6 -2.49 -42.70 3.77
CA ALA A 6 -3.91 -42.60 3.47
C ALA A 6 -4.28 -41.12 3.32
N VAL A 7 -4.83 -40.77 2.15
CA VAL A 7 -5.48 -39.48 1.89
C VAL A 7 -6.94 -39.62 2.34
N VAL A 8 -7.32 -38.97 3.44
CA VAL A 8 -8.70 -38.89 3.89
C VAL A 8 -9.37 -37.68 3.23
N CYS A 9 -10.28 -37.95 2.29
CA CYS A 9 -11.26 -36.99 1.78
C CYS A 9 -12.43 -36.91 2.78
N GLY A 10 -12.56 -35.78 3.48
CA GLY A 10 -13.73 -35.46 4.29
C GLY A 10 -14.75 -34.64 3.50
N VAL A 11 -15.79 -35.29 3.01
CA VAL A 11 -17.02 -34.66 2.50
C VAL A 11 -17.92 -34.39 3.71
N ALA A 12 -18.16 -33.12 4.04
CA ALA A 12 -19.11 -32.73 5.08
C ALA A 12 -20.51 -32.51 4.47
N LEU A 13 -21.38 -33.50 4.65
CA LEU A 13 -22.84 -33.37 4.52
C LEU A 13 -23.38 -33.00 5.91
N ALA A 14 -23.91 -31.79 6.06
CA ALA A 14 -24.63 -31.38 7.26
C ALA A 14 -26.13 -31.55 7.01
N SER A 15 -26.69 -32.65 7.51
CA SER A 15 -28.12 -32.85 7.72
C SER A 15 -28.46 -32.28 9.10
N GLY A 16 -29.41 -31.35 9.17
CA GLY A 16 -29.88 -30.73 10.41
C GLY A 16 -31.36 -30.99 10.59
N ALA A 17 -31.70 -32.03 11.34
CA ALA A 17 -32.99 -32.19 12.00
C ALA A 17 -32.83 -31.71 13.45
N ASN A 18 -33.73 -30.85 13.92
CA ASN A 18 -33.96 -30.74 15.36
C ASN A 18 -35.42 -30.36 15.65
N ALA A 19 -35.98 -31.08 16.62
CA ALA A 19 -37.34 -30.94 17.09
C ALA A 19 -37.36 -30.17 18.42
N ASP A 20 -38.26 -29.19 18.49
CA ASP A 20 -39.24 -28.93 19.55
C ASP A 20 -38.83 -28.89 21.05
N ARG A 21 -38.90 -27.67 21.63
CA ARG A 21 -39.85 -27.23 22.69
C ARG A 21 -39.25 -26.15 23.62
N GLY A 22 -40.05 -25.12 23.95
CA GLY A 22 -39.81 -24.27 25.13
C GLY A 22 -40.37 -22.85 25.03
N ALA A 23 -41.56 -22.63 25.58
CA ALA A 23 -42.35 -21.40 25.64
C ALA A 23 -41.64 -20.16 26.24
N SER A 24 -42.05 -18.94 25.87
CA SER A 24 -42.85 -18.03 26.73
C SER A 24 -42.96 -16.57 26.21
N SER A 25 -44.16 -16.03 26.37
CA SER A 25 -44.59 -14.62 26.49
C SER A 25 -44.37 -13.63 25.33
N ILE A 26 -45.48 -13.37 24.64
CA ILE A 26 -45.72 -12.31 23.66
C ILE A 26 -46.16 -11.03 24.39
N ALA A 27 -45.43 -9.93 24.17
CA ALA A 27 -45.93 -8.57 24.41
C ALA A 27 -46.32 -7.94 23.06
N ARG A 28 -47.56 -7.45 23.01
CA ARG A 28 -48.32 -7.00 21.83
C ARG A 28 -48.11 -5.51 21.61
N VAL A 29 -47.53 -5.08 20.47
CA VAL A 29 -47.64 -3.70 19.98
C VAL A 29 -47.82 -3.67 18.46
N ARG A 30 -48.76 -2.82 18.04
CA ARG A 30 -49.46 -2.70 16.75
C ARG A 30 -48.56 -2.33 15.56
N GLY A 31 -48.86 -2.90 14.38
CA GLY A 31 -48.28 -2.47 13.09
C GLY A 31 -48.96 -1.24 12.48
N PRO A 32 -48.54 -0.83 11.26
CA PRO A 32 -49.54 -0.62 10.22
C PRO A 32 -49.15 -1.11 8.80
N ARG A 33 -50.21 -1.59 8.13
CA ARG A 33 -50.57 -1.54 6.69
C ARG A 33 -49.73 -2.25 5.61
N LEU A 34 -50.39 -3.27 5.05
CA LEU A 34 -50.22 -3.87 3.72
C LEU A 34 -50.66 -2.92 2.59
N VAL A 35 -49.92 -2.93 1.47
CA VAL A 35 -50.32 -2.48 0.13
C VAL A 35 -49.70 -3.49 -0.89
N PRO A 36 -50.38 -3.83 -2.01
CA PRO A 36 -50.41 -5.21 -2.53
C PRO A 36 -49.36 -5.53 -3.60
N ALA A 37 -49.19 -6.84 -3.82
CA ALA A 37 -48.37 -7.41 -4.90
C ALA A 37 -49.01 -7.20 -6.29
N PRO A 38 -48.22 -6.95 -7.35
CA PRO A 38 -48.71 -7.03 -8.72
C PRO A 38 -48.69 -8.47 -9.25
N SER A 39 -49.67 -8.72 -10.11
CA SER A 39 -50.15 -9.96 -10.68
C SER A 39 -49.22 -10.66 -11.67
N ARG A 40 -49.45 -11.97 -11.79
CA ARG A 40 -49.00 -12.84 -12.88
C ARG A 40 -49.63 -12.40 -14.21
N ASP A 41 -48.82 -12.29 -15.26
CA ASP A 41 -49.08 -12.97 -16.54
C ASP A 41 -47.89 -12.87 -17.51
N ALA A 42 -47.63 -14.02 -18.16
CA ALA A 42 -46.91 -14.27 -19.41
C ALA A 42 -45.44 -13.77 -19.51
N VAL A 43 -44.45 -14.60 -19.81
CA VAL A 43 -44.33 -15.35 -21.06
C VAL A 43 -43.51 -16.63 -20.82
N ARG A 44 -44.09 -17.79 -21.17
CA ARG A 44 -43.34 -19.01 -21.45
C ARG A 44 -42.39 -18.74 -22.62
N LEU A 45 -41.10 -18.90 -22.42
CA LEU A 45 -40.20 -19.32 -23.49
C LEU A 45 -39.30 -20.42 -22.95
N ALA A 46 -39.69 -21.65 -23.29
CA ALA A 46 -38.84 -22.82 -23.17
C ALA A 46 -37.66 -22.66 -24.14
N VAL A 47 -36.44 -22.65 -23.61
CA VAL A 47 -35.24 -22.94 -24.40
C VAL A 47 -34.49 -24.05 -23.67
N ARG A 48 -34.49 -25.23 -24.30
CA ARG A 48 -33.73 -26.41 -23.88
C ARG A 48 -32.23 -26.07 -23.76
N PRO A 49 -31.49 -26.64 -22.79
CA PRO A 49 -30.04 -26.60 -22.83
C PRO A 49 -29.54 -27.65 -23.83
N GLN A 50 -29.08 -27.20 -24.99
CA GLN A 50 -28.34 -28.04 -25.93
C GLN A 50 -26.87 -28.03 -25.50
N LEU A 51 -26.45 -29.10 -24.83
CA LEU A 51 -25.05 -29.41 -24.59
C LEU A 51 -24.34 -29.62 -25.94
N ARG A 52 -23.51 -28.66 -26.35
CA ARG A 52 -22.39 -28.91 -27.25
C ARG A 52 -21.20 -28.02 -26.88
N ASP A 53 -20.11 -28.72 -26.59
CA ASP A 53 -18.72 -28.32 -26.67
C ASP A 53 -18.19 -27.29 -25.67
N GLY A 54 -17.20 -27.74 -24.91
CA GLY A 54 -16.61 -27.04 -23.80
C GLY A 54 -15.89 -25.77 -24.24
N SER A 55 -16.33 -24.65 -23.70
CA SER A 55 -15.61 -23.37 -23.68
C SER A 55 -16.17 -22.55 -22.53
N LEU A 56 -15.49 -22.59 -21.38
CA LEU A 56 -15.88 -21.87 -20.17
C LEU A 56 -15.49 -20.40 -20.36
N LEU A 57 -16.33 -19.64 -21.07
CA LEU A 57 -16.21 -18.18 -21.17
C LEU A 57 -16.95 -17.55 -19.99
N LEU A 58 -16.19 -17.13 -18.98
CA LEU A 58 -16.65 -16.29 -17.89
C LEU A 58 -17.01 -14.90 -18.46
N ALA A 59 -18.29 -14.68 -18.75
CA ALA A 59 -18.82 -13.41 -19.21
C ALA A 59 -18.88 -12.40 -18.05
N LEU A 60 -17.81 -11.60 -17.88
CA LEU A 60 -17.85 -10.37 -17.10
C LEU A 60 -18.57 -9.28 -17.92
N ARG A 61 -19.86 -9.09 -17.63
CA ARG A 61 -20.67 -8.01 -18.17
C ARG A 61 -20.30 -6.69 -17.47
N GLY A 62 -19.79 -5.72 -18.24
CA GLY A 62 -19.75 -4.31 -17.84
C GLY A 62 -18.35 -3.67 -17.83
N GLY A 63 -17.87 -3.26 -19.01
CA GLY A 63 -16.72 -2.37 -19.16
C GLY A 63 -16.26 -2.32 -20.60
N GLY A 64 -16.37 -1.18 -21.26
CA GLY A 64 -15.87 -0.99 -22.64
C GLY A 64 -14.39 -1.39 -22.75
N PRO A 65 -13.93 -1.78 -23.95
CA PRO A 65 -12.59 -2.32 -24.14
C PRO A 65 -11.55 -1.30 -23.68
N SER A 66 -10.91 -1.58 -22.54
CA SER A 66 -9.72 -0.84 -22.15
C SER A 66 -8.66 -1.06 -23.23
N ILE A 67 -7.95 0.01 -23.64
CA ILE A 67 -6.86 -0.04 -24.64
C ILE A 67 -5.84 -1.17 -24.33
N VAL A 68 -5.66 -1.46 -23.04
CA VAL A 68 -4.85 -2.57 -22.54
C VAL A 68 -5.44 -3.94 -22.93
N GLY A 69 -6.76 -4.14 -22.79
CA GLY A 69 -7.45 -5.37 -23.17
C GLY A 69 -7.38 -5.67 -24.68
N GLU A 70 -7.48 -4.66 -25.53
CA GLU A 70 -7.30 -4.83 -26.98
C GLU A 70 -5.85 -5.12 -27.37
N ALA A 71 -4.88 -4.44 -26.74
CA ALA A 71 -3.47 -4.71 -26.96
C ALA A 71 -3.09 -6.12 -26.52
N TRP A 72 -3.59 -6.58 -25.37
CA TRP A 72 -3.42 -7.95 -24.88
C TRP A 72 -4.14 -8.98 -25.78
N GLY A 73 -5.34 -8.68 -26.26
CA GLY A 73 -6.07 -9.53 -27.22
C GLY A 73 -5.32 -9.69 -28.55
N LYS A 74 -4.72 -8.61 -29.07
CA LYS A 74 -3.91 -8.63 -30.30
C LYS A 74 -2.59 -9.37 -30.08
N LEU A 75 -1.91 -9.18 -28.95
CA LEU A 75 -0.67 -9.89 -28.63
C LEU A 75 -0.89 -11.40 -28.46
N THR A 76 -1.96 -11.78 -27.75
CA THR A 76 -2.32 -13.19 -27.55
C THR A 76 -2.67 -13.88 -28.86
N ALA A 77 -3.50 -13.26 -29.71
CA ALA A 77 -3.90 -13.84 -30.99
C ALA A 77 -2.73 -13.95 -31.99
N ARG A 78 -1.85 -12.94 -32.04
CA ARG A 78 -0.83 -12.81 -33.09
C ARG A 78 0.50 -13.50 -32.75
N VAL A 79 0.83 -13.62 -31.46
CA VAL A 79 2.13 -14.15 -31.02
C VAL A 79 1.97 -15.38 -30.13
N LEU A 80 1.19 -15.28 -29.06
CA LEU A 80 1.15 -16.34 -28.04
C LEU A 80 0.39 -17.59 -28.52
N ARG A 81 -0.72 -17.43 -29.23
CA ARG A 81 -1.54 -18.54 -29.75
C ARG A 81 -0.81 -19.38 -30.81
N PRO A 82 -0.19 -18.82 -31.87
CA PRO A 82 0.57 -19.62 -32.83
C PRO A 82 1.81 -20.25 -32.19
N LEU A 83 2.48 -19.56 -31.26
CA LEU A 83 3.62 -20.11 -30.53
C LEU A 83 3.19 -21.30 -29.65
N ALA A 84 2.07 -21.18 -28.92
CA ALA A 84 1.54 -22.25 -28.08
C ALA A 84 1.11 -23.47 -28.91
N LEU A 85 0.50 -23.27 -30.09
CA LEU A 85 0.15 -24.34 -31.01
C LEU A 85 1.40 -25.02 -31.59
N LYS A 86 2.42 -24.24 -31.97
CA LYS A 86 3.71 -24.76 -32.44
C LYS A 86 4.40 -25.58 -31.35
N MET A 87 4.49 -25.04 -30.13
CA MET A 87 5.03 -25.73 -28.96
C MET A 87 4.26 -27.01 -28.61
N SER A 88 2.92 -26.98 -28.67
CA SER A 88 2.08 -28.17 -28.44
C SER A 88 2.31 -29.26 -29.48
N SER A 89 2.40 -28.88 -30.76
CA SER A 89 2.68 -29.84 -31.84
C SER A 89 4.09 -30.42 -31.76
N THR A 90 5.11 -29.62 -31.41
CA THR A 90 6.48 -30.10 -31.18
C THR A 90 6.55 -31.00 -29.94
N PHE A 91 5.86 -30.64 -28.86
CA PHE A 91 5.80 -31.44 -27.63
C PHE A 91 5.15 -32.81 -27.85
N LYS A 92 4.10 -32.88 -28.69
CA LYS A 92 3.44 -34.14 -29.05
C LYS A 92 4.31 -35.05 -29.93
N ARG A 93 5.30 -34.51 -30.65
CA ARG A 93 6.25 -35.26 -31.48
C ARG A 93 7.43 -35.84 -30.68
N LEU A 94 7.58 -35.48 -29.41
CA LEU A 94 8.64 -36.01 -28.54
C LEU A 94 8.29 -37.43 -28.05
N ASP A 95 9.31 -38.25 -27.90
CA ASP A 95 9.18 -39.57 -27.28
C ASP A 95 8.55 -39.48 -25.88
N PRO A 96 7.80 -40.50 -25.43
CA PRO A 96 7.17 -40.50 -24.11
C PRO A 96 8.15 -40.18 -22.97
N ARG A 97 9.38 -40.71 -23.02
CA ARG A 97 10.44 -40.44 -22.02
C ARG A 97 10.90 -38.97 -22.07
N ALA A 98 11.08 -38.41 -23.27
CA ALA A 98 11.45 -37.01 -23.47
C ALA A 98 10.35 -36.05 -23.02
N ARG A 99 9.07 -36.41 -23.20
CA ARG A 99 7.92 -35.63 -22.70
C ARG A 99 7.92 -35.53 -21.17
N VAL A 100 8.19 -36.64 -20.48
CA VAL A 100 8.29 -36.65 -19.01
C VAL A 100 9.42 -35.73 -18.53
N ILE A 101 10.58 -35.78 -19.18
CA ILE A 101 11.72 -34.91 -18.85
C ILE A 101 11.36 -33.44 -19.06
N VAL A 102 10.74 -33.07 -20.18
CA VAL A 102 10.36 -31.67 -20.46
C VAL A 102 9.33 -31.16 -19.46
N ILE A 103 8.29 -31.95 -19.12
CA ILE A 103 7.31 -31.57 -18.08
C ILE A 103 8.01 -31.36 -16.74
N PHE A 104 8.92 -32.27 -16.36
CA PHE A 104 9.64 -32.18 -15.10
C PHE A 104 10.51 -30.92 -15.02
N VAL A 105 11.27 -30.61 -16.09
CA VAL A 105 12.10 -29.39 -16.17
C VAL A 105 11.24 -28.13 -16.17
N LEU A 106 10.12 -28.10 -16.91
CA LEU A 106 9.18 -26.97 -16.87
C LEU A 106 8.54 -26.80 -15.48
N GLY A 107 8.22 -27.91 -14.81
CA GLY A 107 7.70 -27.90 -13.45
C GLY A 107 8.72 -27.37 -12.44
N LEU A 108 9.97 -27.83 -12.52
CA LEU A 108 11.06 -27.34 -11.66
C LEU A 108 11.38 -25.86 -11.90
N THR A 109 11.46 -25.43 -13.16
CA THR A 109 11.72 -24.02 -13.50
C THR A 109 10.57 -23.11 -13.08
N ALA A 110 9.32 -23.51 -13.32
CA ALA A 110 8.15 -22.79 -12.83
C ALA A 110 8.12 -22.74 -11.29
N GLY A 111 8.41 -23.86 -10.62
CA GLY A 111 8.48 -23.94 -9.16
C GLY A 111 9.57 -23.03 -8.57
N ALA A 112 10.77 -23.05 -9.13
CA ALA A 112 11.88 -22.18 -8.73
C ALA A 112 11.55 -20.70 -8.96
N LEU A 113 10.91 -20.36 -10.09
CA LEU A 113 10.49 -19.00 -10.40
C LEU A 113 9.41 -18.51 -9.43
N VAL A 114 8.41 -19.33 -9.13
CA VAL A 114 7.36 -19.02 -8.15
C VAL A 114 7.97 -18.86 -6.76
N SER A 115 8.86 -19.76 -6.34
CA SER A 115 9.56 -19.68 -5.06
C SER A 115 10.40 -18.41 -4.95
N SER A 116 11.15 -18.06 -5.99
CA SER A 116 11.94 -16.83 -6.03
C SER A 116 11.08 -15.56 -6.06
N SER A 117 9.87 -15.65 -6.63
CA SER A 117 8.95 -14.51 -6.74
C SER A 117 8.02 -14.37 -5.53
N ALA A 118 7.93 -15.38 -4.66
CA ALA A 118 7.07 -15.38 -3.48
C ALA A 118 7.30 -14.17 -2.56
N GLU A 119 8.57 -13.73 -2.41
CA GLU A 119 8.91 -12.51 -1.66
C GLU A 119 8.29 -11.23 -2.24
N SER A 120 7.96 -11.22 -3.53
CA SER A 120 7.31 -10.09 -4.19
C SER A 120 5.81 -10.00 -3.90
N PHE A 121 5.22 -11.04 -3.29
CA PHE A 121 3.82 -11.10 -2.89
C PHE A 121 3.62 -10.92 -1.38
N GLU A 122 4.70 -10.85 -0.61
CA GLU A 122 4.62 -10.60 0.83
C GLU A 122 4.05 -9.21 1.10
N ILE A 123 3.08 -9.14 2.01
CA ILE A 123 2.42 -7.91 2.41
C ILE A 123 2.92 -7.55 3.80
N PHE A 124 3.39 -6.31 3.94
CA PHE A 124 3.82 -5.76 5.22
C PHE A 124 2.71 -4.81 5.68
N ASN A 125 2.09 -5.11 6.82
CA ASN A 125 1.06 -4.25 7.38
C ASN A 125 1.70 -3.19 8.28
N THR A 126 2.70 -3.60 9.05
CA THR A 126 3.43 -2.74 9.99
C THR A 126 4.93 -2.71 9.67
N VAL A 127 5.67 -1.81 10.31
CA VAL A 127 7.13 -1.69 10.12
C VAL A 127 7.83 -2.93 10.68
N ASP A 128 7.26 -3.54 11.72
CA ASP A 128 7.83 -4.71 12.39
C ASP A 128 7.80 -5.94 11.50
N ASP A 129 6.76 -6.09 10.67
CA ASP A 129 6.62 -7.15 9.67
C ASP A 129 7.73 -7.14 8.61
N VAL A 130 8.38 -5.99 8.38
CA VAL A 130 9.36 -5.83 7.30
C VAL A 130 10.68 -6.51 7.64
N PRO A 131 11.14 -7.54 6.92
CA PRO A 131 12.36 -8.26 7.30
C PRO A 131 13.59 -7.36 7.36
N GLY A 132 14.46 -7.53 8.38
CA GLY A 132 15.64 -6.67 8.59
C GLY A 132 16.59 -6.57 7.39
N LYS A 133 16.59 -7.58 6.49
CA LYS A 133 17.33 -7.55 5.22
C LYS A 133 16.92 -6.39 4.30
N TYR A 134 15.66 -5.95 4.36
CA TYR A 134 15.16 -4.84 3.53
C TYR A 134 15.79 -3.51 3.93
N PHE A 135 16.00 -3.29 5.23
CA PHE A 135 16.69 -2.10 5.74
C PHE A 135 18.20 -2.16 5.42
N ARG A 136 18.85 -3.31 5.66
CA ARG A 136 20.29 -3.47 5.36
C ARG A 136 20.63 -3.29 3.88
N GLN A 137 19.78 -3.82 2.99
CA GLN A 137 19.95 -3.70 1.54
C GLN A 137 19.36 -2.40 0.98
N GLN A 138 18.80 -1.56 1.84
CA GLN A 138 18.09 -0.34 1.48
C GLN A 138 17.07 -0.50 0.34
N ARG A 139 16.22 -1.52 0.44
CA ARG A 139 15.25 -1.86 -0.62
C ARG A 139 14.17 -0.79 -0.76
N GLU A 140 13.79 -0.52 -2.01
CA GLU A 140 12.64 0.31 -2.33
C GLU A 140 11.36 -0.52 -2.42
N ILE A 141 10.41 -0.26 -1.53
CA ILE A 141 9.10 -0.91 -1.54
C ILE A 141 8.00 0.01 -2.08
N PRO A 142 7.07 -0.50 -2.90
CA PRO A 142 5.92 0.26 -3.40
C PRO A 142 4.84 0.40 -2.32
N CYS A 143 4.45 1.63 -2.00
CA CYS A 143 3.42 1.91 -0.99
C CYS A 143 2.37 2.90 -1.50
N VAL A 144 1.26 3.01 -0.78
CA VAL A 144 0.28 4.10 -0.95
C VAL A 144 0.19 4.89 0.34
N VAL A 145 0.16 6.22 0.24
CA VAL A 145 0.02 7.09 1.42
C VAL A 145 -1.42 7.10 1.89
N VAL A 146 -1.64 6.74 3.16
CA VAL A 146 -2.97 6.66 3.77
C VAL A 146 -3.27 7.94 4.56
N THR A 147 -2.33 8.37 5.41
CA THR A 147 -2.49 9.59 6.21
C THR A 147 -1.16 10.33 6.35
N VAL A 148 -1.22 11.65 6.45
CA VAL A 148 -0.06 12.51 6.71
C VAL A 148 -0.21 13.11 8.09
N THR A 149 0.74 12.81 8.99
CA THR A 149 0.71 13.32 10.37
C THR A 149 1.33 14.71 10.42
N ASP A 150 2.54 14.83 9.85
CA ASP A 150 3.37 16.03 9.77
C ASP A 150 3.99 16.14 8.37
N GLY A 151 4.78 17.18 8.12
CA GLY A 151 5.53 17.33 6.86
C GLY A 151 6.60 16.24 6.64
N ASP A 152 7.14 15.64 7.70
CA ASP A 152 8.17 14.60 7.63
C ASP A 152 7.67 13.19 8.02
N THR A 153 6.44 13.07 8.53
CA THR A 153 5.93 11.83 9.12
C THR A 153 4.57 11.46 8.53
N MET A 154 4.49 10.27 7.94
CA MET A 154 3.29 9.77 7.26
C MET A 154 3.04 8.28 7.54
N ARG A 155 1.81 7.83 7.30
CA ARG A 155 1.45 6.41 7.30
C ARG A 155 1.22 5.93 5.89
N VAL A 156 1.82 4.80 5.57
CA VAL A 156 1.80 4.21 4.24
C VAL A 156 1.39 2.74 4.33
N MET A 157 0.72 2.24 3.31
CA MET A 157 0.35 0.84 3.20
C MET A 157 1.18 0.17 2.11
N HIS A 158 1.79 -0.98 2.39
CA HIS A 158 2.57 -1.72 1.40
C HIS A 158 1.64 -2.26 0.29
N THR A 159 2.09 -2.15 -0.96
CA THR A 159 1.34 -2.60 -2.14
C THR A 159 2.25 -3.38 -3.08
N PRO A 160 2.44 -4.70 -2.85
CA PRO A 160 3.31 -5.52 -3.67
C PRO A 160 2.98 -5.38 -5.16
N LEU A 161 3.99 -5.57 -6.02
CA LEU A 161 3.93 -5.18 -7.44
C LEU A 161 2.76 -5.81 -8.19
N LEU A 162 2.32 -7.00 -7.76
CA LEU A 162 1.24 -7.82 -8.34
C LEU A 162 -0.07 -7.76 -7.54
N SER A 163 -0.28 -6.73 -6.72
CA SER A 163 -1.51 -6.55 -5.91
C SER A 163 -2.74 -6.24 -6.77
N GLY A 164 -3.22 -7.18 -7.59
CA GLY A 164 -4.54 -7.17 -8.22
C GLY A 164 -4.91 -5.94 -9.07
N PRO A 165 -6.16 -5.85 -9.55
CA PRO A 165 -6.65 -4.67 -10.24
C PRO A 165 -6.60 -3.44 -9.31
N ARG A 166 -6.37 -2.24 -9.85
CA ARG A 166 -6.31 -0.95 -9.11
C ARG A 166 -7.44 -0.78 -8.07
N ARG A 167 -8.61 -1.39 -8.32
CA ARG A 167 -9.77 -1.41 -7.44
C ARG A 167 -9.55 -2.19 -6.13
N ALA A 168 -8.86 -3.33 -6.17
CA ALA A 168 -8.52 -4.12 -4.98
C ALA A 168 -7.51 -3.38 -4.08
N ILE A 169 -6.57 -2.64 -4.68
CA ILE A 169 -5.67 -1.74 -3.95
C ILE A 169 -6.47 -0.60 -3.32
N ALA A 170 -7.35 0.06 -4.09
CA ALA A 170 -8.18 1.16 -3.60
C ALA A 170 -9.13 0.75 -2.46
N GLU A 171 -9.67 -0.47 -2.50
CA GLU A 171 -10.51 -1.04 -1.44
C GLU A 171 -9.72 -1.32 -0.16
N ARG A 172 -8.43 -1.65 -0.24
CA ARG A 172 -7.54 -1.73 0.93
C ARG A 172 -7.09 -0.37 1.46
N VAL A 173 -6.83 0.60 0.57
CA VAL A 173 -6.37 1.95 0.95
C VAL A 173 -7.44 2.71 1.73
N ARG A 174 -8.72 2.38 1.52
CA ARG A 174 -9.82 2.95 2.30
C ARG A 174 -9.93 2.16 3.61
N PRO A 175 -9.46 2.69 4.76
CA PRO A 175 -9.84 2.10 6.04
C PRO A 175 -11.37 2.01 6.06
N ARG A 176 -11.93 0.82 6.33
CA ARG A 176 -13.37 0.66 6.49
C ARG A 176 -13.82 1.65 7.56
N ALA A 177 -14.54 2.69 7.16
CA ALA A 177 -15.13 3.66 8.05
C ALA A 177 -16.21 2.93 8.88
N GLY A 178 -15.83 2.44 10.05
CA GLY A 178 -16.73 1.73 10.96
C GLY A 178 -16.01 1.28 12.23
N LYS A 179 -16.77 1.05 13.30
CA LYS A 179 -16.30 0.59 14.63
C LYS A 179 -15.55 -0.76 14.63
N HIS A 180 -15.51 -1.47 13.50
CA HIS A 180 -15.00 -2.85 13.39
C HIS A 180 -13.91 -3.01 12.30
N GLY A 181 -13.38 -1.92 11.74
CA GLY A 181 -12.22 -1.98 10.84
C GLY A 181 -10.89 -2.10 11.62
N PRO A 182 -9.85 -2.71 11.04
CA PRO A 182 -8.53 -2.74 11.65
C PRO A 182 -8.01 -1.31 11.87
N LYS A 183 -7.32 -1.09 13.00
CA LYS A 183 -6.77 0.24 13.30
C LYS A 183 -5.71 0.61 12.26
N LEU A 184 -5.55 1.90 11.99
CA LEU A 184 -4.47 2.37 11.11
C LEU A 184 -3.09 1.94 11.61
N SER A 185 -2.88 1.84 12.92
CA SER A 185 -1.63 1.36 13.52
C SER A 185 -1.30 -0.08 13.17
N GLU A 186 -2.30 -0.92 12.92
CA GLU A 186 -2.15 -2.37 12.68
C GLU A 186 -2.09 -2.70 11.19
N SER A 187 -2.47 -1.76 10.33
CA SER A 187 -2.62 -1.96 8.88
C SER A 187 -1.75 -1.02 8.03
N THR A 188 -0.98 -0.14 8.68
CA THR A 188 -0.09 0.80 7.99
C THR A 188 1.27 0.93 8.68
N MET A 189 2.30 1.13 7.87
CA MET A 189 3.65 1.45 8.30
C MET A 189 3.78 2.94 8.56
N GLN A 190 4.35 3.32 9.70
CA GLN A 190 4.72 4.70 9.97
C GLN A 190 6.11 4.98 9.39
N VAL A 191 6.19 5.97 8.52
CA VAL A 191 7.41 6.39 7.82
C VAL A 191 7.79 7.79 8.25
N ARG A 192 9.04 7.96 8.67
CA ARG A 192 9.71 9.25 8.90
C ARG A 192 10.69 9.49 7.76
N LEU A 193 10.66 10.68 7.18
CA LEU A 193 11.60 11.06 6.13
C LEU A 193 13.03 11.11 6.67
N ALA A 194 13.95 10.57 5.88
CA ALA A 194 15.38 10.67 6.14
C ALA A 194 15.90 12.09 5.84
N ALA A 195 17.07 12.42 6.39
CA ALA A 195 17.84 13.66 6.15
C ALA A 195 17.19 15.00 6.51
N ILE A 196 15.88 15.07 6.73
CA ILE A 196 15.15 16.32 6.93
C ILE A 196 14.28 16.28 8.18
N ASP A 197 13.98 17.46 8.72
CA ASP A 197 13.01 17.69 9.81
C ASP A 197 12.12 18.87 9.41
N THR A 198 10.81 18.72 9.55
CA THR A 198 9.85 19.81 9.24
C THR A 198 9.43 20.53 10.52
N PRO A 199 8.98 21.79 10.45
CA PRO A 199 8.40 22.47 11.60
C PRO A 199 7.21 21.69 12.18
N GLU A 200 7.12 21.68 13.50
CA GLU A 200 6.13 20.89 14.24
C GLU A 200 4.71 21.45 14.06
N VAL A 201 3.76 20.54 13.85
CA VAL A 201 2.34 20.86 13.78
C VAL A 201 1.75 20.91 15.19
N ALA A 202 0.69 21.69 15.40
CA ALA A 202 0.01 21.71 16.70
C ALA A 202 -0.49 20.31 17.09
N LYS A 203 -0.10 19.85 18.28
CA LYS A 203 -0.45 18.52 18.81
C LYS A 203 -0.57 18.55 20.32
N PHE A 204 -1.64 17.97 20.86
CA PHE A 204 -1.83 17.74 22.30
C PHE A 204 -1.54 18.99 23.17
N GLY A 205 -2.10 20.14 22.79
CA GLY A 205 -1.90 21.40 23.50
C GLY A 205 -0.56 22.10 23.22
N LYS A 206 0.33 21.53 22.41
CA LYS A 206 1.55 22.21 21.93
C LYS A 206 1.21 23.11 20.73
N PRO A 207 1.69 24.37 20.72
CA PRO A 207 1.43 25.29 19.61
C PRO A 207 2.17 24.85 18.36
N ALA A 208 1.60 25.09 17.17
CA ALA A 208 2.28 24.86 15.91
C ALA A 208 3.48 25.81 15.76
N GLN A 209 4.54 25.32 15.11
CA GLN A 209 5.60 26.19 14.61
C GLN A 209 5.17 26.86 13.29
N PRO A 210 5.73 28.05 12.98
CA PRO A 210 5.58 28.65 11.66
C PRO A 210 5.96 27.66 10.55
N PHE A 211 5.19 27.65 9.45
CA PHE A 211 5.37 26.75 8.29
C PHE A 211 5.08 25.26 8.55
N GLY A 212 4.70 24.85 9.76
CA GLY A 212 4.39 23.44 10.07
C GLY A 212 3.12 22.94 9.37
N ASN A 213 2.06 23.75 9.35
CA ASN A 213 0.81 23.43 8.66
C ASN A 213 0.99 23.43 7.14
N GLU A 214 1.80 24.35 6.64
CA GLU A 214 2.13 24.53 5.23
C GLU A 214 2.93 23.32 4.72
N ALA A 215 3.93 22.86 5.48
CA ALA A 215 4.70 21.65 5.17
C ALA A 215 3.79 20.41 5.12
N LYS A 216 2.90 20.26 6.11
CA LYS A 216 1.92 19.16 6.12
C LYS A 216 0.97 19.22 4.92
N ALA A 217 0.42 20.40 4.61
CA ALA A 217 -0.49 20.61 3.49
C ALA A 217 0.19 20.32 2.14
N TYR A 218 1.47 20.67 2.02
CA TYR A 218 2.31 20.37 0.85
C TYR A 218 2.35 18.87 0.56
N VAL A 219 2.68 18.07 1.58
CA VAL A 219 2.75 16.60 1.46
C VAL A 219 1.37 16.00 1.20
N GLN A 220 0.34 16.46 1.92
CA GLN A 220 -1.04 15.98 1.73
C GLN A 220 -1.51 16.19 0.28
N LYS A 221 -1.37 17.40 -0.25
CA LYS A 221 -1.79 17.74 -1.62
C LYS A 221 -1.09 16.87 -2.67
N ARG A 222 0.19 16.55 -2.46
CA ARG A 222 0.99 15.81 -3.44
C ARG A 222 0.85 14.31 -3.34
N LEU A 223 0.78 13.75 -2.14
CA LEU A 223 0.98 12.31 -1.93
C LEU A 223 -0.22 11.56 -1.37
N LEU A 224 -1.17 12.23 -0.72
CA LEU A 224 -2.30 11.53 -0.10
C LEU A 224 -3.06 10.68 -1.13
N GLY A 225 -3.24 9.39 -0.82
CA GLY A 225 -3.89 8.42 -1.71
C GLY A 225 -3.08 8.02 -2.95
N ARG A 226 -1.85 8.52 -3.13
CA ARG A 226 -1.01 8.22 -4.29
C ARG A 226 0.00 7.11 -4.01
N ARG A 227 0.41 6.43 -5.08
CA ARG A 227 1.46 5.41 -5.03
C ARG A 227 2.84 6.07 -5.01
N ILE A 228 3.66 5.65 -4.07
CA ILE A 228 5.02 6.12 -3.82
C ILE A 228 5.99 4.93 -3.74
N ARG A 229 7.28 5.22 -3.80
CA ARG A 229 8.37 4.29 -3.53
C ARG A 229 9.05 4.73 -2.24
N VAL A 230 9.09 3.83 -1.28
CA VAL A 230 9.70 4.06 0.03
C VAL A 230 11.00 3.27 0.08
N LYS A 231 12.13 3.96 0.11
CA LYS A 231 13.46 3.35 0.28
C LYS A 231 13.76 3.25 1.77
N LEU A 232 13.73 2.03 2.30
CA LEU A 232 13.91 1.78 3.73
C LEU A 232 15.40 1.94 4.10
N LEU A 233 15.73 2.78 5.08
CA LEU A 233 17.13 2.97 5.50
C LEU A 233 17.41 2.34 6.87
N SER A 234 16.60 2.70 7.87
CA SER A 234 16.73 2.17 9.24
C SER A 234 15.38 2.14 9.95
N ARG A 235 15.36 1.50 11.13
CA ARG A 235 14.23 1.57 12.08
C ARG A 235 14.64 2.50 13.22
N ASP A 236 13.74 3.37 13.64
CA ASP A 236 13.97 4.20 14.82
C ASP A 236 13.46 3.53 16.12
N GLN A 237 13.81 4.13 17.25
CA GLN A 237 13.40 3.68 18.58
C GLN A 237 11.88 3.75 18.84
N TYR A 238 11.12 4.44 17.98
CA TYR A 238 9.68 4.61 18.10
C TYR A 238 8.91 3.64 17.18
N GLY A 239 9.60 2.67 16.57
CA GLY A 239 8.98 1.71 15.65
C GLY A 239 8.64 2.28 14.28
N ARG A 240 9.21 3.44 13.90
CA ARG A 240 9.02 4.05 12.58
C ARG A 240 10.13 3.62 11.63
N ALA A 241 9.78 3.48 10.35
CA ALA A 241 10.77 3.30 9.30
C ALA A 241 11.34 4.69 8.92
N VAL A 242 12.65 4.86 9.08
CA VAL A 242 13.37 6.01 8.50
C VAL A 242 13.65 5.69 7.04
N ALA A 243 13.12 6.50 6.13
CA ALA A 243 13.12 6.19 4.71
C ALA A 243 13.17 7.43 3.82
N SER A 244 13.68 7.26 2.60
CA SER A 244 13.48 8.22 1.52
C SER A 244 12.20 7.91 0.76
N VAL A 245 11.48 8.95 0.35
CA VAL A 245 10.20 8.80 -0.35
C VAL A 245 10.29 9.42 -1.73
N LYS A 246 10.17 8.57 -2.76
CA LYS A 246 10.12 8.99 -4.15
C LYS A 246 8.72 8.83 -4.71
N TYR A 247 8.29 9.75 -5.54
CA TYR A 247 6.95 9.74 -6.11
C TYR A 247 6.95 10.21 -7.57
N GLN A 248 5.91 9.82 -8.31
CA GLN A 248 5.77 10.22 -9.71
C GLN A 248 5.04 11.56 -9.81
N ARG A 249 5.65 12.52 -10.50
CA ARG A 249 5.04 13.84 -10.75
C ARG A 249 4.33 13.85 -12.10
N GLY A 250 3.04 13.53 -12.09
CA GLY A 250 2.23 13.48 -13.31
C GLY A 250 2.77 12.44 -14.30
N LEU A 251 3.04 12.86 -15.54
CA LEU A 251 3.59 12.01 -16.61
C LEU A 251 5.12 12.10 -16.74
N ALA A 252 5.82 12.74 -15.79
CA ALA A 252 7.28 12.89 -15.86
C ALA A 252 7.99 11.51 -15.94
N PRO A 253 9.08 11.38 -16.72
CA PRO A 253 9.79 10.10 -16.85
C PRO A 253 10.56 9.71 -15.58
N LEU A 254 10.92 10.69 -14.76
CA LEU A 254 11.69 10.51 -13.53
C LEU A 254 10.84 10.77 -12.29
N ARG A 255 11.14 10.02 -11.22
CA ARG A 255 10.52 10.22 -9.91
C ARG A 255 11.19 11.39 -9.19
N SER A 256 10.38 12.17 -8.48
CA SER A 256 10.85 13.24 -7.60
C SER A 256 11.06 12.70 -6.18
N ASP A 257 12.05 13.23 -5.47
CA ASP A 257 12.28 12.94 -4.06
C ASP A 257 11.57 13.97 -3.18
N LEU A 258 10.76 13.49 -2.24
CA LEU A 258 9.97 14.36 -1.37
C LEU A 258 10.83 15.21 -0.43
N GLY A 259 11.93 14.66 0.07
CA GLY A 259 12.80 15.38 1.00
C GLY A 259 13.49 16.55 0.30
N GLU A 260 13.94 16.33 -0.95
CA GLU A 260 14.56 17.37 -1.77
C GLU A 260 13.57 18.50 -2.09
N ASP A 261 12.32 18.13 -2.44
CA ASP A 261 11.25 19.08 -2.73
C ASP A 261 10.93 19.95 -1.51
N LEU A 262 10.77 19.34 -0.32
CA LEU A 262 10.48 20.05 0.92
C LEU A 262 11.59 21.03 1.32
N LEU A 263 12.86 20.63 1.19
CA LEU A 263 13.99 21.53 1.45
C LEU A 263 14.08 22.65 0.43
N SER A 264 13.90 22.35 -0.86
CA SER A 264 13.98 23.34 -1.95
C SER A 264 12.92 24.44 -1.82
N ASP A 265 11.75 24.09 -1.30
CA ASP A 265 10.65 25.01 -1.03
C ASP A 265 10.75 25.69 0.35
N GLY A 266 11.79 25.38 1.14
CA GLY A 266 12.02 25.96 2.48
C GLY A 266 11.00 25.50 3.52
N LEU A 267 10.38 24.33 3.33
CA LEU A 267 9.39 23.75 4.24
C LEU A 267 10.00 22.74 5.23
N ALA A 268 11.30 22.48 5.10
CA ALA A 268 12.06 21.61 5.98
C ALA A 268 13.47 22.18 6.21
N VAL A 269 14.16 21.62 7.20
CA VAL A 269 15.59 21.85 7.47
C VAL A 269 16.34 20.53 7.49
N VAL A 270 17.64 20.56 7.26
CA VAL A 270 18.48 19.36 7.27
C VAL A 270 18.65 18.85 8.69
N TYR A 271 18.28 17.60 8.92
CA TYR A 271 18.45 16.91 10.18
C TYR A 271 19.91 16.46 10.33
N ARG A 272 20.62 17.02 11.31
CA ARG A 272 22.06 16.78 11.56
C ARG A 272 22.36 16.12 12.91
N GLN A 273 21.32 15.78 13.67
CA GLN A 273 21.49 15.21 15.02
C GLN A 273 21.83 13.71 14.97
N GLY A 274 22.14 13.13 16.13
CA GLY A 274 22.44 11.70 16.28
C GLY A 274 21.32 10.82 15.72
N GLY A 275 21.66 9.94 14.79
CA GLY A 275 20.70 9.09 14.08
C GLY A 275 20.24 9.64 12.72
N ALA A 276 20.83 10.72 12.21
CA ALA A 276 20.59 11.19 10.85
C ALA A 276 21.00 10.13 9.81
N GLN A 277 20.14 9.93 8.83
CA GLN A 277 20.33 9.01 7.71
C GLN A 277 20.23 9.80 6.41
N TYR A 278 21.14 9.57 5.48
CA TYR A 278 21.20 10.28 4.20
C TYR A 278 21.19 9.30 3.03
N ASP A 279 20.23 9.44 2.13
CA ASP A 279 20.14 8.64 0.91
C ASP A 279 20.94 9.26 -0.24
N SER A 280 22.26 9.36 -0.04
CA SER A 280 23.19 9.86 -1.04
C SER A 280 24.62 9.40 -0.75
N ALA A 281 25.39 9.12 -1.81
CA ALA A 281 26.83 8.86 -1.70
C ALA A 281 27.57 10.07 -1.11
N ASP A 282 27.11 11.29 -1.41
CA ASP A 282 27.65 12.55 -0.88
C ASP A 282 27.25 12.81 0.59
N GLY A 283 26.51 11.89 1.21
CA GLY A 283 26.02 12.01 2.58
C GLY A 283 25.22 13.30 2.79
N VAL A 284 25.61 14.06 3.83
CA VAL A 284 24.96 15.32 4.22
C VAL A 284 25.19 16.46 3.21
N GLN A 285 26.23 16.40 2.38
CA GLN A 285 26.64 17.54 1.55
C GLN A 285 25.61 17.89 0.48
N LYS A 286 24.98 16.88 -0.12
CA LYS A 286 23.86 17.08 -1.06
C LYS A 286 22.75 17.91 -0.41
N TRP A 287 22.35 17.54 0.79
CA TRP A 287 21.25 18.17 1.52
C TRP A 287 21.61 19.61 1.96
N ASN A 288 22.85 19.82 2.40
CA ASN A 288 23.37 21.16 2.74
C ASN A 288 23.31 22.12 1.53
N ARG A 289 23.65 21.66 0.33
CA ARG A 289 23.59 22.50 -0.89
C ARG A 289 22.16 22.95 -1.20
N ILE A 290 21.17 22.06 -1.05
CA ILE A 290 19.76 22.36 -1.29
C ILE A 290 19.25 23.37 -0.24
N GLU A 291 19.56 23.12 1.03
CA GLU A 291 19.17 24.03 2.13
C GLU A 291 19.80 25.42 1.96
N ALA A 292 21.09 25.49 1.62
CA ALA A 292 21.78 26.76 1.37
C ALA A 292 21.12 27.57 0.24
N ARG A 293 20.66 26.90 -0.83
CA ARG A 293 19.92 27.55 -1.92
C ARG A 293 18.56 28.08 -1.45
N ALA A 294 17.80 27.30 -0.69
CA ALA A 294 16.52 27.74 -0.14
C ALA A 294 16.68 28.92 0.83
N LYS A 295 17.74 28.89 1.64
CA LYS A 295 18.12 29.97 2.55
C LYS A 295 18.50 31.25 1.80
N ALA A 296 19.34 31.15 0.78
CA ALA A 296 19.72 32.30 -0.06
C ALA A 296 18.52 32.95 -0.76
N GLN A 297 17.49 32.16 -1.06
CA GLN A 297 16.25 32.62 -1.68
C GLN A 297 15.19 33.09 -0.67
N GLY A 298 15.46 32.99 0.64
CA GLY A 298 14.52 33.39 1.69
C GLY A 298 13.18 32.66 1.64
N ARG A 299 13.17 31.36 1.30
CA ARG A 299 11.94 30.58 1.15
C ARG A 299 11.46 29.97 2.47
N GLY A 300 10.13 29.94 2.66
CA GLY A 300 9.49 29.23 3.77
C GLY A 300 10.06 29.63 5.14
N VAL A 301 10.56 28.66 5.90
CA VAL A 301 11.19 28.89 7.21
C VAL A 301 12.32 29.93 7.17
N TRP A 302 12.98 30.09 6.02
CA TRP A 302 14.06 31.07 5.84
C TRP A 302 13.58 32.49 5.51
N ALA A 303 12.26 32.70 5.32
CA ALA A 303 11.69 34.02 5.06
C ALA A 303 11.73 34.95 6.29
N GLY A 304 11.85 34.37 7.50
CA GLY A 304 11.76 35.06 8.80
C GLY A 304 12.80 36.15 9.07
N GLY A 305 13.84 36.27 8.24
CA GLY A 305 14.77 37.41 8.30
C GLY A 305 14.15 38.77 7.94
N LYS A 306 12.92 38.80 7.38
CA LYS A 306 12.24 40.04 6.95
C LYS A 306 11.04 40.46 7.81
N GLY A 307 10.69 39.71 8.87
CA GLY A 307 9.43 39.88 9.62
C GLY A 307 9.54 39.91 11.15
N GLY A 308 10.73 40.12 11.72
CA GLY A 308 10.92 40.44 13.14
C GLY A 308 10.73 39.30 14.16
N GLY A 309 10.24 38.12 13.77
CA GLY A 309 10.21 36.93 14.63
C GLY A 309 11.51 36.14 14.54
N ALA A 310 12.14 35.81 15.67
CA ALA A 310 13.33 34.96 15.70
C ALA A 310 13.03 33.59 15.07
N LEU A 311 13.83 33.19 14.09
CA LEU A 311 13.75 31.87 13.47
C LEU A 311 14.06 30.81 14.54
N GLU A 312 13.06 30.03 14.94
CA GLU A 312 13.24 28.88 15.82
C GLU A 312 13.25 27.60 14.99
N LEU A 313 14.38 26.88 15.00
CA LEU A 313 14.51 25.61 14.28
C LEU A 313 13.67 24.52 14.97
N PRO A 314 13.22 23.47 14.25
CA PRO A 314 12.47 22.36 14.85
C PRO A 314 13.20 21.69 16.02
N SER A 315 14.53 21.57 15.93
CA SER A 315 15.38 21.04 17.01
C SER A 315 15.37 21.93 18.26
N GLU A 316 15.42 23.24 18.09
CA GLU A 316 15.41 24.24 19.17
C GLU A 316 14.05 24.25 19.87
N TYR A 317 12.95 24.24 19.10
CA TYR A 317 11.60 24.12 19.64
C TYR A 317 11.43 22.84 20.46
N LYS A 318 11.90 21.70 19.95
CA LYS A 318 11.88 20.42 20.70
C LYS A 318 12.69 20.50 21.99
N ALA A 319 13.83 21.21 21.99
CA ALA A 319 14.64 21.41 23.19
C ALA A 319 13.91 22.31 24.22
N ARG A 320 13.37 23.46 23.79
CA ARG A 320 12.62 24.38 24.64
C ARG A 320 11.38 23.74 25.25
N MET A 321 10.62 22.98 24.45
CA MET A 321 9.42 22.29 24.94
C MET A 321 9.74 21.18 25.94
N ARG A 322 10.86 20.46 25.75
CA ARG A 322 11.36 19.49 26.75
C ARG A 322 11.76 20.19 28.04
N ALA A 323 12.54 21.27 27.96
CA ALA A 323 12.93 22.05 29.13
C ALA A 323 11.71 22.60 29.90
N ARG A 324 10.69 23.10 29.18
CA ARG A 324 9.43 23.55 29.79
C ARG A 324 8.68 22.42 30.49
N ALA A 325 8.61 21.24 29.87
CA ALA A 325 7.96 20.09 30.49
C ALA A 325 8.68 19.65 31.78
N THR A 326 10.02 19.57 31.76
CA THR A 326 10.81 19.25 32.95
C THR A 326 10.61 20.29 34.06
N ALA A 327 10.55 21.58 33.72
CA ALA A 327 10.33 22.65 34.70
C ALA A 327 8.94 22.63 35.35
N VAL A 328 7.91 22.16 34.62
CA VAL A 328 6.57 21.97 35.18
C VAL A 328 6.54 20.78 36.13
N VAL A 329 7.15 19.65 35.75
CA VAL A 329 7.21 18.45 36.60
C VAL A 329 8.02 18.69 37.87
N GLY A 330 9.09 19.50 37.82
CA GLY A 330 9.86 19.85 39.01
C GLY A 330 9.16 20.83 39.98
N ARG A 331 8.00 21.38 39.61
CA ARG A 331 7.19 22.29 40.45
C ARG A 331 5.95 21.62 41.05
N THR A 332 5.61 20.41 40.63
CA THR A 332 4.48 19.60 41.13
C THR A 332 4.96 18.56 42.10
#